data_AF-A0A9D9Q1C6-F1
#
_entry.id   AF-A0A9D9Q1C6-F1
#
_cell.length_a   1.000
_cell.length_b   1.000
_cell.length_c   1.000
_cell.angle_alpha   90.00
_cell.angle_beta   90.00
_cell.angle_gamma   90.00
#
_symmetry.space_group_name_H-M   'P 1'
#
loop_
_entity.id
_entity.type
_entity.pdbx_description
1 polymer ?
#
loop_
_entity_poly.entity_id
_entity_poly.type
_entity_poly.pdbx_seq_one_letter_code
_entity_poly.pdbx_strand_id
1 'polypeptide(L)'
;MFRKITETFNFKPVTEEQFEQLTVPLKKMGVTIMRGDDKVEEHLKKEGAYGSAVGTDVIFFRRKVSISTILEETHHIKQNRAGLNDNLESDLRTILNEIDAKKYLLSVAKEYKIPRDEIEETKQHLKFYENELKKWRG
;
A
#
# COMPACT_ATOMS: atom_id res chain seq x y z
N MET A 1 1.84 -0.78 -7.70
CA MET A 1 2.68 -1.35 -6.62
C MET A 1 1.89 -2.38 -5.88
N PHE A 2 2.57 -3.39 -5.34
CA PHE A 2 1.91 -4.51 -4.66
C PHE A 2 2.77 -5.01 -3.49
N ARG A 3 2.14 -5.26 -2.35
CA ARG A 3 2.75 -5.94 -1.20
C ARG A 3 2.73 -7.46 -1.42
N LYS A 4 3.91 -8.09 -1.53
CA LYS A 4 4.06 -9.55 -1.68
C LYS A 4 3.77 -10.32 -0.38
N ILE A 5 3.08 -11.45 -0.48
CA ILE A 5 2.81 -12.36 0.64
C ILE A 5 4.09 -13.12 1.02
N THR A 6 4.55 -13.01 2.27
CA THR A 6 5.66 -13.80 2.83
C THR A 6 5.13 -14.76 3.92
N GLU A 7 5.64 -16.00 3.98
CA GLU A 7 5.12 -17.09 4.82
C GLU A 7 5.25 -16.85 6.35
N THR A 8 6.05 -15.87 6.78
CA THR A 8 6.25 -15.48 8.18
C THR A 8 5.28 -14.40 8.66
N PHE A 9 4.37 -13.93 7.80
CA PHE A 9 3.47 -12.84 8.12
C PHE A 9 2.25 -13.33 8.91
N ASN A 10 2.20 -12.99 10.21
CA ASN A 10 0.99 -13.16 11.02
C ASN A 10 -0.06 -12.11 10.62
N PHE A 11 -0.71 -12.39 9.48
CA PHE A 11 -1.68 -11.52 8.84
C PHE A 11 -2.86 -11.26 9.77
N LYS A 12 -3.05 -10.00 10.17
CA LYS A 12 -4.24 -9.56 10.93
C LYS A 12 -5.15 -8.73 10.04
N PRO A 13 -6.28 -9.29 9.56
CA PRO A 13 -7.26 -8.49 8.85
C PRO A 13 -7.86 -7.44 9.77
N VAL A 14 -8.13 -6.25 9.24
CA VAL A 14 -8.97 -5.27 9.92
C VAL A 14 -10.39 -5.78 10.06
N THR A 15 -11.12 -5.31 11.08
CA THR A 15 -12.57 -5.49 11.15
C THR A 15 -13.28 -4.63 10.10
N GLU A 16 -14.56 -4.91 9.81
CA GLU A 16 -15.35 -4.06 8.91
C GLU A 16 -15.47 -2.62 9.43
N GLU A 17 -15.62 -2.43 10.74
CA GLU A 17 -15.66 -1.10 11.35
C GLU A 17 -14.33 -0.35 11.15
N GLN A 18 -13.20 -1.01 11.37
CA GLN A 18 -11.88 -0.43 11.12
C GLN A 18 -11.70 -0.08 9.64
N PHE A 19 -12.11 -0.97 8.74
CA PHE A 19 -12.05 -0.71 7.31
C PHE A 19 -12.85 0.53 6.92
N GLU A 20 -14.10 0.64 7.39
CA GLU A 20 -14.95 1.80 7.15
C GLU A 20 -14.32 3.09 7.69
N GLN A 21 -13.84 3.09 8.93
CA GLN A 21 -13.17 4.25 9.54
C GLN A 21 -11.93 4.69 8.74
N LEU A 22 -11.09 3.74 8.34
CA LEU A 22 -9.86 4.02 7.58
C LEU A 22 -10.13 4.48 6.14
N THR A 23 -11.29 4.12 5.57
CA THR A 23 -11.64 4.47 4.18
C THR A 23 -12.50 5.73 4.06
N VAL A 24 -13.00 6.31 5.16
CA VAL A 24 -13.73 7.60 5.14
C VAL A 24 -12.93 8.71 4.42
N PRO A 25 -11.62 8.92 4.68
CA PRO A 25 -10.86 9.96 3.98
C PRO A 25 -10.79 9.72 2.46
N LEU A 26 -10.62 8.46 2.04
CA LEU A 26 -10.61 8.08 0.63
C LEU A 26 -11.95 8.36 -0.06
N LYS A 27 -13.06 7.99 0.59
CA LYS A 27 -14.42 8.25 0.09
C LYS A 27 -14.66 9.76 -0.04
N LYS A 28 -14.24 10.57 0.94
CA LYS A 28 -14.31 12.05 0.88
C LYS A 28 -13.45 12.65 -0.23
N MET A 29 -12.35 11.99 -0.56
CA MET A 29 -11.50 12.35 -1.69
C MET A 29 -12.10 11.96 -3.05
N GLY A 30 -13.25 11.27 -3.10
CA GLY A 30 -13.84 10.78 -4.34
C GLY A 30 -13.15 9.54 -4.90
N VAL A 31 -12.47 8.76 -4.05
CA VAL A 31 -11.85 7.48 -4.46
C VAL A 31 -12.91 6.38 -4.48
N THR A 32 -12.99 5.66 -5.58
CA THR A 32 -13.77 4.43 -5.73
C THR A 32 -13.00 3.27 -5.11
N ILE A 33 -13.61 2.61 -4.13
CA ILE A 33 -13.01 1.48 -3.43
C ILE A 33 -13.81 0.22 -3.78
N MET A 34 -13.15 -0.79 -4.37
CA MET A 34 -13.75 -2.10 -4.61
C MET A 34 -13.06 -3.14 -3.72
N ARG A 35 -13.83 -3.84 -2.89
CA ARG A 35 -13.30 -4.81 -1.93
C ARG A 35 -14.03 -6.14 -2.01
N GLY A 36 -13.26 -7.22 -2.14
CA GLY A 36 -13.74 -8.59 -1.96
C GLY A 36 -14.71 -9.12 -3.02
N ASP A 37 -14.83 -8.44 -4.16
CA ASP A 37 -15.48 -8.93 -5.39
C ASP A 37 -14.62 -10.05 -6.02
N ASP A 38 -15.24 -11.06 -6.65
CA ASP A 38 -14.52 -12.22 -7.19
C ASP A 38 -13.46 -11.82 -8.24
N LYS A 39 -13.75 -10.82 -9.08
CA LYS A 39 -12.79 -10.33 -10.07
C LYS A 39 -11.65 -9.57 -9.40
N VAL A 40 -11.95 -8.81 -8.34
CA VAL A 40 -10.95 -8.09 -7.55
C VAL A 40 -10.02 -9.08 -6.84
N GLU A 41 -10.58 -10.12 -6.23
CA GLU A 41 -9.81 -11.18 -5.57
C GLU A 41 -8.90 -11.92 -6.56
N GLU A 42 -9.44 -12.32 -7.72
CA GLU A 42 -8.67 -13.02 -8.74
C GLU A 42 -7.54 -12.14 -9.30
N HIS A 43 -7.83 -10.86 -9.58
CA HIS A 43 -6.84 -9.90 -10.04
C HIS A 43 -5.72 -9.71 -9.01
N LEU A 44 -6.07 -9.39 -7.76
CA LEU A 44 -5.08 -9.19 -6.70
C LEU A 44 -4.33 -10.48 -6.35
N LYS A 45 -4.92 -11.66 -6.58
CA LYS A 45 -4.23 -12.95 -6.47
C LYS A 45 -3.17 -13.13 -7.54
N LYS A 46 -3.47 -12.80 -8.79
CA LYS A 46 -2.52 -12.85 -9.92
C LYS A 46 -1.34 -11.90 -9.69
N GLU A 47 -1.60 -10.71 -9.18
CA GLU A 47 -0.57 -9.70 -8.85
C GLU A 47 0.19 -9.99 -7.54
N GLY A 48 -0.24 -11.00 -6.77
CA GLY A 48 0.38 -11.34 -5.49
C GLY A 48 0.21 -10.26 -4.41
N ALA A 49 -0.86 -9.47 -4.48
CA ALA A 49 -1.10 -8.26 -3.69
C ALA A 49 -2.31 -8.37 -2.74
N TYR A 50 -2.31 -7.63 -1.63
CA TYR A 50 -3.50 -7.47 -0.77
C TYR A 50 -4.36 -6.25 -1.12
N GLY A 51 -3.77 -5.27 -1.79
CA GLY A 51 -4.43 -4.07 -2.28
C GLY A 51 -3.67 -3.48 -3.45
N SER A 52 -4.31 -2.54 -4.16
CA SER A 52 -3.67 -1.80 -5.25
C SER A 52 -4.40 -0.50 -5.56
N ALA A 53 -3.68 0.60 -5.52
CA ALA A 53 -4.08 1.89 -6.07
C ALA A 53 -3.88 1.93 -7.58
N VAL A 54 -4.94 2.25 -8.31
CA VAL A 54 -4.98 2.35 -9.78
C VAL A 54 -5.34 3.78 -10.16
N GLY A 55 -4.45 4.43 -10.91
CA GLY A 55 -4.63 5.82 -11.29
C GLY A 55 -4.67 6.75 -10.07
N THR A 56 -5.60 7.72 -10.09
CA THR A 56 -5.71 8.76 -9.05
C THR A 56 -6.96 8.60 -8.18
N ASP A 57 -7.82 7.63 -8.46
CA ASP A 57 -9.16 7.57 -7.90
C ASP A 57 -9.74 6.16 -7.71
N VAL A 58 -8.99 5.08 -7.97
CA VAL A 58 -9.48 3.71 -7.74
C VAL A 58 -8.53 2.96 -6.80
N ILE A 59 -9.09 2.26 -5.82
CA ILE A 59 -8.36 1.28 -5.01
C ILE A 59 -9.10 -0.05 -5.00
N PHE A 60 -8.34 -1.12 -5.21
CA PHE A 60 -8.78 -2.49 -5.02
C PHE A 60 -8.25 -3.04 -3.70
N PHE A 61 -9.09 -3.76 -2.96
CA PHE A 61 -8.68 -4.50 -1.77
C PHE A 61 -9.20 -5.93 -1.79
N ARG A 62 -8.40 -6.86 -1.27
CA ARG A 62 -8.95 -8.17 -0.90
C ARG A 62 -9.92 -8.03 0.27
N ARG A 63 -10.84 -8.99 0.39
CA ARG A 63 -11.78 -9.12 1.50
C ARG A 63 -11.05 -9.13 2.83
N LYS A 64 -9.95 -9.87 2.91
CA LYS A 64 -9.02 -9.83 4.04
C LYS A 64 -7.88 -8.87 3.70
N VAL A 65 -7.85 -7.72 4.35
CA VAL A 65 -6.84 -6.67 4.15
C VAL A 65 -6.31 -6.17 5.50
N SER A 66 -5.02 -5.82 5.56
CA SER A 66 -4.37 -5.31 6.77
C SER A 66 -4.46 -3.78 6.88
N ILE A 67 -4.21 -3.25 8.08
CA ILE A 67 -4.22 -1.79 8.31
C ILE A 67 -3.13 -1.09 7.50
N SER A 68 -1.92 -1.66 7.45
CA SER A 68 -0.84 -1.07 6.65
C SER A 68 -1.14 -1.08 5.16
N THR A 69 -1.82 -2.10 4.63
CA THR A 69 -2.22 -2.13 3.21
C THR A 69 -3.18 -0.98 2.89
N ILE A 70 -4.19 -0.74 3.74
CA ILE A 70 -5.14 0.37 3.52
C ILE A 70 -4.42 1.72 3.55
N LEU A 71 -3.54 1.93 4.54
CA LEU A 71 -2.78 3.17 4.69
C LEU A 71 -1.80 3.40 3.53
N GLU A 72 -1.17 2.33 3.04
CA GLU A 72 -0.23 2.36 1.93
C GLU A 72 -0.92 2.75 0.62
N GLU A 73 -2.00 2.07 0.24
CA GLU A 73 -2.73 2.40 -0.99
C GLU A 73 -3.36 3.79 -0.91
N THR A 74 -3.77 4.22 0.29
CA THR A 74 -4.21 5.60 0.51
C THR A 74 -3.10 6.60 0.23
N HIS A 75 -1.88 6.31 0.66
CA HIS A 75 -0.74 7.15 0.40
C HIS A 75 -0.37 7.18 -1.09
N HIS A 76 -0.44 6.03 -1.78
CA HIS A 76 -0.23 5.98 -3.22
C HIS A 76 -1.24 6.81 -4.02
N ILE A 77 -2.52 6.82 -3.65
CA ILE A 77 -3.50 7.73 -4.26
C ILE A 77 -3.10 9.20 -4.06
N LYS A 78 -2.62 9.58 -2.87
CA LYS A 78 -2.16 10.95 -2.61
C LYS A 78 -0.94 11.30 -3.46
N GLN A 79 0.02 10.40 -3.57
CA GLN A 79 1.21 10.57 -4.43
C GLN A 79 0.79 10.76 -5.90
N ASN A 80 -0.09 9.89 -6.42
CA ASN A 80 -0.55 9.96 -7.81
C ASN A 80 -1.32 11.26 -8.09
N ARG A 81 -2.18 11.70 -7.17
CA ARG A 81 -2.89 12.99 -7.32
C ARG A 81 -1.98 14.20 -7.28
N ALA A 82 -0.89 14.13 -6.51
CA ALA A 82 0.11 15.19 -6.42
C ALA A 82 1.09 15.18 -7.60
N GLY A 83 1.04 14.17 -8.48
CA GLY A 83 2.02 13.96 -9.55
C GLY A 83 3.44 13.68 -9.02
N LEU A 84 3.55 13.07 -7.83
CA LEU A 84 4.83 12.84 -7.19
C LEU A 84 5.69 11.89 -8.04
N ASN A 85 6.85 12.39 -8.48
CA ASN A 85 7.82 11.70 -9.32
C ASN A 85 7.30 11.34 -10.74
N ASP A 86 6.21 11.97 -11.20
CA ASP A 86 5.62 11.71 -12.53
C ASP A 86 6.57 12.03 -13.70
N ASN A 87 7.53 12.93 -13.47
CA ASN A 87 8.54 13.33 -14.45
C ASN A 87 9.73 12.34 -14.54
N LEU A 88 9.75 11.29 -13.73
CA LEU A 88 10.82 10.29 -13.71
C LEU A 88 10.42 9.04 -14.50
N GLU A 89 11.42 8.26 -14.91
CA GLU A 89 11.18 6.94 -15.50
C GLU A 89 10.40 6.03 -14.54
N SER A 90 9.58 5.14 -15.12
CA SER A 90 8.63 4.29 -14.39
C SER A 90 9.26 3.53 -13.22
N ASP A 91 10.44 2.95 -13.42
CA ASP A 91 11.11 2.15 -12.40
C ASP A 91 11.64 3.02 -11.26
N LEU A 92 12.27 4.16 -11.56
CA LEU A 92 12.76 5.08 -10.55
C LEU A 92 11.60 5.71 -9.76
N ARG A 93 10.54 6.13 -10.46
CA ARG A 93 9.29 6.61 -9.83
C ARG A 93 8.75 5.57 -8.86
N THR A 94 8.70 4.30 -9.28
CA THR A 94 8.22 3.20 -8.46
C THR A 94 9.07 3.04 -7.21
N ILE A 95 10.39 2.96 -7.35
CA ILE A 95 11.31 2.82 -6.22
C ILE A 95 11.15 3.96 -5.21
N LEU A 96 11.10 5.21 -5.68
CA LEU A 96 11.00 6.39 -4.81
C LEU A 96 9.64 6.48 -4.10
N ASN A 97 8.54 6.20 -4.82
CA ASN A 97 7.21 6.24 -4.24
C ASN A 97 6.99 5.14 -3.20
N GLU A 98 7.59 3.96 -3.37
CA GLU A 98 7.59 2.90 -2.35
C GLU A 98 8.36 3.30 -1.10
N ILE A 99 9.57 3.86 -1.26
CA ILE A 99 10.38 4.33 -0.13
C ILE A 99 9.59 5.36 0.69
N ASP A 100 8.95 6.32 0.00
CA ASP A 100 8.11 7.34 0.64
C ASP A 100 6.91 6.72 1.36
N ALA A 101 6.20 5.77 0.73
CA ALA A 101 5.07 5.08 1.35
C ALA A 101 5.49 4.26 2.58
N LYS A 102 6.61 3.53 2.53
CA LYS A 102 7.09 2.75 3.68
C LYS A 102 7.54 3.66 4.82
N LYS A 103 8.19 4.79 4.52
CA LYS A 103 8.54 5.81 5.52
C LYS A 103 7.30 6.41 6.18
N TYR A 104 6.26 6.69 5.40
CA TYR A 104 4.97 7.14 5.93
C TYR A 104 4.34 6.11 6.89
N LEU A 105 4.27 4.84 6.50
CA LEU A 105 3.74 3.80 7.38
C LEU A 105 4.48 3.72 8.72
N LEU A 106 5.81 3.81 8.70
CA LEU A 106 6.63 3.80 9.92
C LEU A 106 6.41 5.05 10.78
N SER A 107 6.18 6.21 10.17
CA SER A 107 5.96 7.46 10.92
C SER A 107 4.60 7.48 11.62
N VAL A 108 3.57 6.87 11.03
CA VAL A 108 2.21 6.82 11.60
C VAL A 108 1.91 5.52 12.37
N ALA A 109 2.88 4.61 12.48
CA ALA A 109 2.69 3.28 13.05
C ALA A 109 2.09 3.30 14.46
N LYS A 110 2.52 4.23 15.31
CA LYS A 110 2.01 4.39 16.68
C LYS A 110 0.57 4.94 16.71
N GLU A 111 0.27 5.91 15.85
CA GLU A 111 -1.05 6.56 15.76
C GLU A 111 -2.13 5.56 15.36
N TYR A 112 -1.84 4.77 14.32
CA TYR A 112 -2.77 3.77 13.78
C TYR A 112 -2.69 2.42 14.49
N LYS A 113 -1.79 2.26 15.47
CA LYS A 113 -1.55 1.00 16.18
C LYS A 113 -1.26 -0.16 15.20
N ILE A 114 -0.40 0.08 14.21
CA ILE A 114 0.00 -0.93 13.22
C ILE A 114 0.64 -2.11 13.98
N PRO A 115 0.23 -3.37 13.71
CA PRO A 115 0.81 -4.53 14.34
C PRO A 115 2.33 -4.62 14.14
N ARG A 116 3.04 -5.13 15.14
CA ARG A 116 4.50 -5.28 15.09
C ARG A 116 4.97 -6.05 13.86
N ASP A 117 4.29 -7.13 13.50
CA ASP A 117 4.65 -7.96 12.34
C ASP A 117 4.52 -7.18 11.02
N GLU A 118 3.52 -6.30 10.90
CA GLU A 118 3.36 -5.38 9.77
C GLU A 118 4.46 -4.31 9.72
N ILE A 119 4.89 -3.81 10.89
CA ILE A 119 6.00 -2.86 10.98
C ILE A 119 7.32 -3.53 10.54
N GLU A 120 7.59 -4.75 10.98
CA GLU A 120 8.81 -5.47 10.59
C GLU A 120 8.83 -5.79 9.09
N GLU A 121 7.70 -6.21 8.51
CA GLU A 121 7.58 -6.37 7.06
C GLU A 121 7.79 -5.04 6.31
N THR A 122 7.23 -3.94 6.83
CA THR A 122 7.42 -2.60 6.26
C THR A 122 8.89 -2.19 6.25
N LYS A 123 9.64 -2.49 7.33
CA LYS A 123 11.10 -2.24 7.39
C LYS A 123 11.87 -3.08 6.38
N GLN A 124 11.49 -4.34 6.21
CA GLN A 124 12.10 -5.21 5.21
C GLN A 124 11.87 -4.69 3.78
N HIS A 125 10.63 -4.28 3.46
CA HIS A 125 10.32 -3.66 2.18
C HIS A 125 11.03 -2.33 1.97
N LEU A 126 11.13 -1.48 3.00
CA LEU A 126 11.90 -0.24 2.91
C LEU A 126 13.36 -0.53 2.55
N LYS A 127 14.00 -1.47 3.26
CA LYS A 127 15.38 -1.88 2.98
C LYS A 127 15.55 -2.45 1.57
N PHE A 128 14.56 -3.22 1.08
CA PHE A 128 14.56 -3.73 -0.28
C PHE A 128 14.59 -2.58 -1.30
N TYR A 129 13.65 -1.63 -1.22
CA TYR A 129 13.60 -0.52 -2.17
C TYR A 129 14.77 0.45 -2.04
N GLU A 130 15.30 0.67 -0.84
CA GLU A 130 16.55 1.42 -0.65
C GLU A 130 17.74 0.76 -1.34
N ASN A 131 17.78 -0.58 -1.41
CA ASN A 131 18.80 -1.29 -2.16
C ASN A 131 18.56 -1.24 -3.67
N GLU A 132 17.32 -1.33 -4.14
CA GLU A 132 16.98 -1.14 -5.56
C GLU A 132 17.37 0.28 -6.02
N LEU A 133 17.15 1.30 -5.19
CA LEU A 133 17.59 2.67 -5.48
C LEU A 133 19.11 2.77 -5.61
N LYS A 134 19.87 2.05 -4.77
CA LYS A 134 21.34 2.03 -4.88
C LYS A 134 21.80 1.38 -6.18
N LYS A 135 21.17 0.26 -6.59
CA LYS A 135 21.46 -0.42 -7.85
C LYS A 135 21.05 0.40 -9.07
N TRP A 136 19.99 1.20 -8.98
CA TRP A 136 19.60 2.08 -10.07
C TRP A 136 20.61 3.23 -10.26
N ARG A 137 21.24 3.69 -9.18
CA ARG A 137 22.19 4.82 -9.17
C ARG A 137 23.64 4.46 -9.55
N GLY A 138 24.01 3.19 -9.59
CA GLY A 138 25.40 2.74 -9.77
C GLY A 138 25.48 1.49 -10.61
#